data_AF-A0A7S3LCU6-F1
#
_entry.id   AF-A0A7S3LCU6-F1
#
_cell.length_a   1.000
_cell.length_b   1.000
_cell.length_c   1.000
_cell.angle_alpha   90.00
_cell.angle_beta   90.00
_cell.angle_gamma   90.00
#
_symmetry.space_group_name_H-M   'P 1'
#
loop_
_entity.id
_entity.type
_entity.pdbx_description
1 polymer ?
#
loop_
_entity_poly.entity_id
_entity_poly.type
_entity_poly.pdbx_seq_one_letter_code
_entity_poly.pdbx_strand_id
1 'polypeptide(L)'
;MPVYEAIAAHFHSEPDLKVSVGKVNGDSERALASRFGVKAYPTFYLIDGYSVYKFEGSRSMESIVTFVQSKYREQPAIPFLSSPMGPMGMCQGAFLSGAYGAFHAVEWLQEEMGFSPFFAVMILFGSIFIGIFITIVVSAVLLTPKEKRD
;
A
#
# COMPACT_ATOMS: atom_id res chain seq x y z
N MET A 1 -22.73 4.18 3.51
CA MET A 1 -23.30 5.08 4.54
C MET A 1 -23.77 6.30 3.80
N PRO A 2 -25.04 6.71 3.94
CA PRO A 2 -25.67 7.68 3.04
C PRO A 2 -24.95 9.04 3.00
N VAL A 3 -24.40 9.49 4.14
CA VAL A 3 -23.72 10.79 4.26
C VAL A 3 -22.48 10.89 3.36
N TYR A 4 -21.69 9.82 3.23
CA TYR A 4 -20.42 9.86 2.47
C TYR A 4 -20.63 9.69 0.96
N GLU A 5 -21.68 8.97 0.58
CA GLU A 5 -22.09 8.84 -0.83
C GLU A 5 -22.60 10.18 -1.37
N ALA A 6 -23.31 10.97 -0.55
CA ALA A 6 -23.72 12.33 -0.90
C ALA A 6 -22.54 13.29 -1.10
N ILE A 7 -21.48 13.16 -0.29
CA ILE A 7 -20.24 13.94 -0.46
C ILE A 7 -19.57 13.62 -1.79
N ALA A 8 -19.43 12.33 -2.12
CA ALA A 8 -18.86 11.91 -3.39
C ALA A 8 -19.70 12.41 -4.57
N ALA A 9 -21.03 12.32 -4.47
CA ALA A 9 -21.94 12.83 -5.49
C ALA A 9 -21.76 14.35 -5.70
N HIS A 10 -21.68 15.14 -4.62
CA HIS A 10 -21.47 16.59 -4.68
C HIS A 10 -20.16 16.95 -5.41
N PHE A 11 -19.05 16.32 -5.04
CA PHE A 11 -17.77 16.60 -5.69
C PHE A 11 -17.69 16.12 -7.13
N HIS A 12 -18.34 14.99 -7.46
CA HIS A 12 -18.37 14.49 -8.83
C HIS A 12 -19.33 15.27 -9.75
N SER A 13 -20.34 15.96 -9.18
CA SER A 13 -21.26 16.81 -9.95
C SER A 13 -20.68 18.18 -10.31
N GLU A 14 -19.61 18.61 -9.65
CA GLU A 14 -18.96 19.91 -9.87
C GLU A 14 -17.68 19.73 -10.71
N PRO A 15 -17.75 19.86 -12.06
CA PRO A 15 -16.62 19.57 -12.94
C PRO A 15 -15.42 20.52 -12.75
N ASP A 16 -15.64 21.69 -12.12
CA ASP A 16 -14.59 22.67 -11.84
C ASP A 16 -13.69 22.24 -10.67
N LEU A 17 -14.18 21.39 -9.77
CA LEU A 17 -13.40 20.81 -8.68
C LEU A 17 -12.79 19.48 -9.13
N LYS A 18 -11.48 19.46 -9.34
CA LYS A 18 -10.72 18.23 -9.63
C LYS A 18 -10.50 17.37 -8.36
N VAL A 19 -11.57 17.00 -7.69
CA VAL A 19 -11.55 16.20 -6.45
C VAL A 19 -12.19 14.84 -6.72
N SER A 20 -11.45 13.77 -6.48
CA SER A 20 -11.96 12.39 -6.53
C SER A 20 -12.13 11.85 -5.11
N VAL A 21 -13.28 11.22 -4.84
CA VAL A 21 -13.58 10.64 -3.53
C VAL A 21 -13.53 9.11 -3.64
N GLY A 22 -12.58 8.50 -2.91
CA GLY A 22 -12.44 7.06 -2.79
C GLY A 22 -12.88 6.54 -1.42
N LYS A 23 -13.36 5.29 -1.38
CA LYS A 23 -13.58 4.54 -0.14
C LYS A 23 -12.64 3.34 -0.09
N VAL A 24 -12.10 3.07 1.09
CA VAL A 24 -11.25 1.92 1.36
C VAL A 24 -11.82 1.19 2.58
N ASN A 25 -11.96 -0.12 2.47
CA ASN A 25 -12.27 -0.96 3.63
C ASN A 25 -10.94 -1.32 4.31
N GLY A 26 -10.67 -0.73 5.48
CA GLY A 26 -9.43 -0.98 6.20
C GLY A 26 -9.33 -2.36 6.86
N ASP A 27 -10.46 -3.07 7.04
CA ASP A 27 -10.45 -4.43 7.60
C ASP A 27 -9.90 -5.45 6.60
N SER A 28 -10.22 -5.27 5.31
CA SER A 28 -9.65 -6.04 4.21
C SER A 28 -8.26 -5.51 3.82
N GLU A 29 -8.09 -4.19 3.74
CA GLU A 29 -6.84 -3.55 3.30
C GLU A 29 -5.93 -3.16 4.47
N ARG A 30 -5.52 -4.15 5.28
CA ARG A 30 -4.75 -3.92 6.51
C ARG A 30 -3.39 -3.27 6.27
N ALA A 31 -2.70 -3.64 5.19
CA ALA A 31 -1.41 -3.04 4.84
C ALA A 31 -1.56 -1.55 4.52
N LEU A 32 -2.62 -1.18 3.80
CA LEU A 32 -2.93 0.22 3.48
C LEU A 32 -3.37 1.00 4.72
N ALA A 33 -4.24 0.42 5.55
CA ALA A 33 -4.66 1.02 6.82
C ALA A 33 -3.47 1.28 7.75
N SER A 34 -2.55 0.32 7.86
CA SER A 34 -1.31 0.48 8.63
C SER A 34 -0.39 1.53 8.04
N ARG A 35 -0.25 1.59 6.70
CA ARG A 35 0.57 2.58 6.00
C ARG A 35 0.08 4.01 6.24
N PHE A 36 -1.24 4.21 6.30
CA PHE A 36 -1.86 5.50 6.64
C PHE A 36 -1.99 5.75 8.16
N GLY A 37 -1.59 4.78 9.00
CA GLY A 37 -1.65 4.90 10.46
C GLY A 37 -3.07 4.97 11.01
N VAL A 38 -4.03 4.30 10.36
CA VAL A 38 -5.43 4.30 10.77
C VAL A 38 -5.59 3.46 12.05
N LYS A 39 -6.08 4.09 13.12
CA LYS A 39 -6.31 3.44 14.42
C LYS A 39 -7.79 3.21 14.74
N ALA A 40 -8.67 3.99 14.13
CA ALA A 40 -10.10 3.95 14.36
C ALA A 40 -10.86 4.39 13.10
N TYR A 41 -12.10 3.92 12.96
CA TYR A 41 -12.97 4.28 11.84
C TYR A 41 -14.13 5.16 12.29
N PRO A 42 -14.66 6.04 11.43
CA PRO A 42 -14.09 6.45 10.13
C PRO A 42 -12.95 7.48 10.31
N THR A 43 -11.94 7.41 9.43
CA THR A 43 -10.85 8.39 9.33
C THR A 43 -10.77 8.89 7.88
N PHE A 44 -10.58 10.19 7.69
CA PHE A 44 -10.48 10.81 6.36
C PHE A 44 -9.10 11.42 6.16
N TYR A 45 -8.59 11.25 4.94
CA TYR A 45 -7.36 11.87 4.48
C TYR A 45 -7.63 12.60 3.17
N LEU A 46 -7.03 13.77 3.01
CA LEU A 46 -6.94 14.48 1.74
C LEU A 46 -5.55 14.29 1.18
N ILE A 47 -5.48 13.97 -0.11
CA ILE A 47 -4.23 13.74 -0.84
C ILE A 47 -4.14 14.82 -1.91
N ASP A 48 -3.10 15.66 -1.82
CA ASP A 48 -2.78 16.70 -2.79
C ASP A 48 -1.37 16.44 -3.34
N GLY A 49 -1.29 15.79 -4.50
CA GLY A 49 -0.04 15.26 -5.04
C GLY A 49 0.61 14.23 -4.10
N TYR A 50 1.77 14.56 -3.54
CA TYR A 50 2.49 13.72 -2.56
C TYR A 50 2.24 14.12 -1.10
N SER A 51 1.51 15.21 -0.88
CA SER A 51 1.17 15.71 0.46
C SER A 51 -0.12 15.05 0.93
N VAL A 52 -0.11 14.62 2.19
CA VAL A 52 -1.27 13.99 2.82
C VAL A 52 -1.66 14.78 4.06
N TYR A 53 -2.95 15.10 4.15
CA TYR A 53 -3.54 15.88 5.23
C TYR A 53 -4.58 15.01 5.94
N LYS A 54 -4.50 14.94 7.27
CA LYS A 54 -5.46 14.20 8.09
C LYS A 54 -6.60 15.11 8.49
N PHE A 55 -7.84 14.67 8.26
CA PHE A 55 -9.00 15.41 8.72
C PHE A 55 -9.30 15.11 10.19
N GLU A 56 -9.38 16.15 11.01
CA GLU A 56 -9.69 16.04 12.45
C GLU A 56 -10.95 16.85 12.86
N GLY A 57 -11.74 17.31 11.87
CA GLY A 57 -12.96 18.09 12.09
C GLY A 57 -14.20 17.25 12.43
N SER A 58 -15.37 17.92 12.47
CA SER A 58 -16.64 17.24 12.66
C SER A 58 -16.97 16.36 11.45
N ARG A 59 -17.56 15.19 11.67
CA ARG A 59 -17.89 14.24 10.58
C ARG A 59 -19.15 14.63 9.78
N SER A 60 -19.47 15.93 9.71
CA SER A 60 -20.60 16.45 8.94
C SER A 60 -20.20 16.68 7.48
N MET A 61 -21.19 16.69 6.59
CA MET A 61 -20.97 16.96 5.17
C MET A 61 -20.35 18.34 4.97
N GLU A 62 -20.86 19.37 5.66
CA GLU A 62 -20.37 20.75 5.51
C GLU A 62 -18.92 20.88 5.97
N SER A 63 -18.54 20.22 7.06
CA SER A 63 -17.17 20.30 7.58
C SER A 63 -16.16 19.64 6.65
N ILE A 64 -16.52 18.50 6.05
CA ILE A 64 -15.66 17.82 5.06
C ILE A 64 -15.55 18.65 3.78
N VAL A 65 -16.67 19.20 3.28
CA VAL A 65 -16.67 20.04 2.07
C VAL A 65 -15.81 21.29 2.27
N THR A 66 -16.00 21.99 3.38
CA THR A 66 -15.18 23.16 3.74
C THR A 66 -13.71 22.78 3.89
N PHE A 67 -13.43 21.57 4.39
CA PHE A 67 -12.06 21.12 4.56
C PHE A 67 -11.33 20.93 3.24
N VAL A 68 -11.97 20.25 2.30
CA VAL A 68 -11.43 20.00 0.96
C VAL A 68 -11.25 21.31 0.18
N GLN A 69 -12.17 22.27 0.32
CA GLN A 69 -12.13 23.51 -0.44
C GLN A 69 -11.03 24.48 0.02
N SER A 70 -10.76 24.60 1.32
CA SER A 70 -9.82 25.63 1.80
C SER A 70 -9.03 25.26 3.06
N LYS A 71 -9.67 24.65 4.08
CA LYS A 71 -9.02 24.49 5.41
C LYS A 71 -7.79 23.60 5.40
N TYR A 72 -7.69 22.61 4.49
CA TYR A 72 -6.54 21.71 4.48
C TYR A 72 -5.21 22.44 4.27
N ARG A 73 -5.23 23.61 3.61
CA ARG A 73 -4.04 24.44 3.37
C ARG A 73 -3.55 25.18 4.62
N GLU A 74 -4.41 25.36 5.61
CA GLU A 74 -4.06 25.96 6.90
C GLU A 74 -3.34 24.94 7.81
N GLN A 75 -3.47 23.65 7.53
CA GLN A 75 -2.87 22.58 8.31
C GLN A 75 -1.53 22.15 7.72
N PRO A 76 -0.52 21.86 8.56
CA PRO A 76 0.71 21.25 8.05
C PRO A 76 0.39 19.87 7.49
N ALA A 77 0.91 19.58 6.28
CA ALA A 77 0.89 18.24 5.74
C ALA A 77 1.69 17.30 6.65
N ILE A 78 1.36 16.00 6.61
CA ILE A 78 2.16 14.98 7.30
C ILE A 78 3.60 15.04 6.74
N PRO A 79 4.64 15.11 7.60
CA PRO A 79 6.02 15.21 7.14
C PRO A 79 6.38 14.12 6.13
N PHE A 80 7.16 14.44 5.10
CA PHE A 80 7.47 13.52 4.00
C PHE A 80 8.00 12.15 4.49
N LEU A 81 8.87 12.14 5.50
CA LEU A 81 9.45 10.89 6.01
C LEU A 81 8.41 9.99 6.71
N SER A 82 7.41 10.56 7.37
CA SER A 82 6.32 9.83 8.04
C SER A 82 5.03 9.77 7.22
N SER A 83 5.03 10.35 6.02
CA SER A 83 3.90 10.32 5.11
C SER A 83 3.70 8.88 4.60
N PRO A 84 2.44 8.41 4.48
CA PRO A 84 2.16 7.15 3.82
C PRO A 84 2.74 7.13 2.39
N MET A 85 2.76 8.27 1.70
CA MET A 85 3.34 8.40 0.35
C MET A 85 4.86 8.63 0.36
N GLY A 86 5.49 8.69 1.53
CA GLY A 86 6.93 8.81 1.68
C GLY A 86 7.67 7.47 1.54
N PRO A 87 9.01 7.50 1.51
CA PRO A 87 9.85 6.31 1.40
C PRO A 87 9.59 5.31 2.52
N MET A 88 9.48 5.79 3.76
CA MET A 88 9.24 4.92 4.91
C MET A 88 7.85 4.27 4.85
N GLY A 89 6.81 5.04 4.48
CA GLY A 89 5.46 4.51 4.31
C GLY A 89 5.36 3.49 3.19
N MET A 90 6.06 3.71 2.07
CA MET A 90 6.16 2.74 0.97
C MET A 90 6.88 1.45 1.41
N CYS A 91 8.01 1.56 2.10
CA CYS A 91 8.73 0.41 2.63
C CYS A 91 7.89 -0.38 3.63
N GLN A 92 7.20 0.29 4.55
CA GLN A 92 6.30 -0.35 5.51
C GLN A 92 5.17 -1.08 4.81
N GLY A 93 4.54 -0.45 3.80
CA GLY A 93 3.49 -1.08 3.00
C GLY A 93 4.01 -2.31 2.26
N ALA A 94 5.16 -2.21 1.59
CA ALA A 94 5.77 -3.31 0.87
C ALA A 94 6.13 -4.48 1.80
N PHE A 95 6.68 -4.19 2.99
CA PHE A 95 6.99 -5.20 3.98
C PHE A 95 5.74 -5.93 4.46
N LEU A 96 4.68 -5.20 4.82
CA LEU A 96 3.43 -5.81 5.28
C LEU A 96 2.75 -6.63 4.20
N SER A 97 2.70 -6.12 2.97
CA SER A 97 2.13 -6.87 1.82
C SER A 97 2.96 -8.11 1.50
N GLY A 98 4.29 -8.01 1.53
CA GLY A 98 5.20 -9.14 1.33
C GLY A 98 5.05 -10.20 2.42
N ALA A 99 4.97 -9.78 3.69
CA ALA A 99 4.74 -10.67 4.82
C ALA A 99 3.40 -11.39 4.68
N TYR A 100 2.32 -10.67 4.40
CA TYR A 100 1.00 -11.25 4.17
C TYR A 100 1.00 -12.26 3.03
N GLY A 101 1.65 -11.93 1.90
CA GLY A 101 1.80 -12.86 0.78
C GLY A 101 2.59 -14.12 1.14
N ALA A 102 3.66 -14.00 1.93
CA ALA A 102 4.43 -15.14 2.41
C ALA A 102 3.63 -16.03 3.36
N PHE A 103 2.87 -15.45 4.30
CA PHE A 103 1.97 -16.19 5.18
C PHE A 103 0.91 -16.95 4.38
N HIS A 104 0.25 -16.28 3.43
CA HIS A 104 -0.74 -16.92 2.57
C HIS A 104 -0.13 -18.02 1.69
N ALA A 105 1.12 -17.87 1.25
CA ALA A 105 1.82 -18.92 0.51
C ALA A 105 2.12 -20.15 1.40
N VAL A 106 2.50 -19.93 2.66
CA VAL A 106 2.66 -21.01 3.64
C VAL A 106 1.35 -21.73 3.90
N GLU A 107 0.25 -20.99 4.10
CA GLU A 107 -1.08 -21.56 4.30
C GLU A 107 -1.52 -22.37 3.08
N TRP A 108 -1.35 -21.82 1.88
CA TRP A 108 -1.64 -22.53 0.63
C TRP A 108 -0.87 -23.86 0.51
N LEU A 109 0.41 -23.89 0.90
CA LEU A 109 1.21 -25.12 0.92
C LEU A 109 0.73 -26.15 1.95
N GLN A 110 0.17 -25.69 3.06
CA GLN A 110 -0.38 -26.58 4.09
C GLN A 110 -1.72 -27.16 3.67
N GLU A 111 -2.60 -26.32 3.11
CA GLU A 111 -3.97 -26.71 2.73
C GLU A 111 -4.01 -27.59 1.49
N GLU A 112 -3.28 -27.23 0.43
CA GLU A 112 -3.37 -27.95 -0.85
C GLU A 112 -2.46 -29.18 -0.89
N MET A 113 -1.25 -29.07 -0.30
CA MET A 113 -0.22 -30.10 -0.40
C MET A 113 -0.04 -30.90 0.91
N GLY A 114 -0.74 -30.52 1.98
CA GLY A 114 -0.70 -31.23 3.27
C GLY A 114 0.63 -31.13 4.02
N PHE A 115 1.49 -30.15 3.68
CA PHE A 115 2.80 -30.02 4.29
C PHE A 115 2.72 -29.50 5.74
N SER A 116 3.70 -29.90 6.56
CA SER A 116 3.85 -29.30 7.89
C SER A 116 4.32 -27.85 7.79
N PRO A 117 4.00 -26.98 8.77
CA PRO A 117 4.41 -25.57 8.74
C PRO A 117 5.91 -25.38 8.57
N PHE A 118 6.72 -26.21 9.22
CA PHE A 118 8.17 -26.16 9.11
C PHE A 118 8.66 -26.46 7.68
N PHE A 119 8.08 -27.49 7.04
CA PHE A 119 8.48 -27.89 5.70
C PHE A 119 8.04 -26.86 4.63
N ALA A 120 6.84 -26.29 4.77
CA ALA A 120 6.36 -25.22 3.89
C ALA A 120 7.28 -23.99 3.92
N VAL A 121 7.76 -23.60 5.11
CA VAL A 121 8.74 -22.52 5.27
C VAL A 121 10.07 -22.87 4.61
N MET A 122 10.57 -24.10 4.76
CA MET A 122 11.79 -24.56 4.08
C MET A 122 11.69 -24.49 2.56
N ILE A 123 10.52 -24.81 1.98
CA ILE A 123 10.29 -24.69 0.53
C ILE A 123 10.38 -23.23 0.08
N LEU A 124 9.75 -22.30 0.80
CA LEU A 124 9.81 -20.88 0.47
C LEU A 124 11.24 -20.35 0.51
N PHE A 125 12.00 -20.65 1.57
CA PHE A 125 13.41 -20.25 1.65
C PHE A 125 14.27 -20.96 0.59
N GLY A 126 14.05 -22.26 0.36
CA GLY A 126 14.76 -23.03 -0.65
C GLY A 126 14.58 -22.47 -2.06
N SER A 127 13.38 -22.01 -2.40
CA SER A 127 13.12 -21.40 -3.72
C SER A 127 13.90 -20.11 -3.94
N ILE A 128 14.14 -19.32 -2.89
CA ILE A 128 14.99 -18.11 -2.95
C ILE A 128 16.44 -18.49 -3.25
N PHE A 129 17.01 -19.50 -2.56
CA PHE A 129 18.38 -19.95 -2.81
C PHE A 129 18.56 -20.50 -4.23
N ILE A 130 17.60 -21.28 -4.71
CA ILE A 130 17.62 -21.83 -6.07
C ILE A 130 17.55 -20.69 -7.10
N GLY A 131 16.67 -19.70 -6.90
CA GLY A 131 16.56 -18.54 -7.77
C GLY A 131 17.84 -17.69 -7.82
N ILE A 132 18.45 -17.42 -6.66
CA ILE A 132 19.74 -16.71 -6.57
C ILE A 132 20.83 -17.50 -7.30
N PHE A 133 20.91 -18.81 -7.05
CA PHE A 133 21.91 -19.66 -7.70
C PHE A 133 21.77 -19.65 -9.23
N ILE A 134 20.54 -19.82 -9.76
CA ILE A 134 20.27 -19.74 -11.19
C ILE A 134 20.69 -18.38 -11.75
N THR A 135 20.35 -17.28 -11.05
CA THR A 135 20.69 -15.93 -11.49
C THR A 135 22.20 -15.71 -11.56
N ILE A 136 22.95 -16.21 -10.58
CA ILE A 136 24.43 -16.16 -10.57
C ILE A 136 25.01 -16.96 -11.75
N VAL A 137 24.53 -18.18 -11.96
CA VAL A 137 25.02 -19.05 -13.05
C VAL A 137 24.74 -18.41 -14.41
N VAL A 138 23.52 -17.91 -14.64
CA VAL A 138 23.16 -17.23 -15.90
C VAL A 138 24.01 -16.00 -16.11
N SER A 139 24.22 -15.18 -15.07
CA SER A 139 25.08 -13.99 -15.16
C SER A 139 26.53 -14.37 -15.50
N ALA A 140 27.06 -15.43 -14.89
CA ALA A 140 28.40 -15.92 -15.18
C ALA A 140 28.53 -16.40 -16.64
N VAL A 141 27.52 -17.09 -17.17
CA VAL A 141 27.48 -17.58 -18.57
C VAL A 141 27.28 -16.43 -19.57
N LEU A 142 26.58 -15.36 -19.21
CA LEU A 142 26.42 -14.18 -20.08
C LEU A 142 27.65 -13.28 -20.06
N LEU A 143 28.37 -13.22 -18.94
CA LEU A 143 29.57 -12.40 -18.77
C LEU A 143 30.86 -13.12 -19.21
N THR A 144 30.81 -14.40 -19.60
CA THR A 144 31.98 -15.04 -20.20
C THR A 144 32.29 -14.39 -21.55
N PRO A 145 33.49 -13.82 -21.72
CA PRO A 145 33.85 -13.18 -22.97
C PRO A 145 33.85 -14.23 -24.09
N LYS A 146 33.16 -13.92 -25.18
CA LYS A 146 33.08 -14.78 -26.35
C LYS A 146 34.48 -14.88 -26.96
N GLU A 147 35.13 -16.02 -26.77
CA GLU A 147 36.47 -16.30 -27.27
C GLU A 147 36.55 -15.99 -28.77
N LYS A 148 37.49 -15.13 -29.17
CA LYS A 148 37.75 -14.84 -30.58
C LYS A 148 38.21 -16.14 -31.22
N ARG A 149 37.37 -16.71 -32.08
CA ARG A 149 37.77 -17.79 -32.98
C ARG A 149 38.59 -17.14 -34.10
N ASP A 150 39.90 -17.34 -34.04
CA ASP A 150 40.81 -17.17 -35.17
C ASP A 150 40.65 -18.34 -36.17
#